data_AF-A0A4R6MDY6-F1
#
_entry.id   AF-A0A4R6MDY6-F1
#
_cell.length_a   1.000
_cell.length_b   1.000
_cell.length_c   1.000
_cell.angle_alpha   90.00
_cell.angle_beta   90.00
_cell.angle_gamma   90.00
#
_symmetry.space_group_name_H-M   'P 1'
#
loop_
_entity.id
_entity.type
_entity.pdbx_description
1 polymer ?
#
loop_
_entity_poly.entity_id
_entity_poly.type
_entity_poly.pdbx_seq_one_letter_code
_entity_poly.pdbx_strand_id
1 'polypeptide(L)'
;MHATQIRSNAFDILKKAVSRFNKSAVSQKASQLTLASLLAAVPIITIIFGILSLTPALSSLETTLISFIESNLAPGSSNEVISYLLSFSDQAKNLSLAGFVTLLVTALLLLNSFENSVQAIWDIHQKRSIKDKLLTYWAILTLGPILLAASLSLYGALISFQLAGIELSHFTDKLFDFGKFAIYTFMLLLLNYLAPNTNTSIKLSLICSAFGASLLILLNTIFANFAQFFANYQVIYGAFAALPIFLVWLQASWAIALATICLNATLHEWHESQ
;
A
#
# COMPACT_ATOMS: atom_id res chain seq x y z
N MET A 1 0.06 33.40 24.37
CA MET A 1 1.19 32.61 24.89
C MET A 1 1.04 31.10 24.67
N HIS A 2 -0.16 30.49 24.75
CA HIS A 2 -0.33 29.04 24.49
C HIS A 2 -0.01 28.57 23.05
N ALA A 3 -0.33 29.35 22.01
CA ALA A 3 -0.07 28.95 20.62
C ALA A 3 1.44 28.92 20.27
N THR A 4 2.25 29.75 20.90
CA THR A 4 3.71 29.83 20.67
C THR A 4 4.44 28.63 21.30
N GLN A 5 3.94 28.14 22.43
CA GLN A 5 4.49 27.00 23.18
C GLN A 5 4.13 25.65 22.53
N ILE A 6 2.93 25.52 21.95
CA ILE A 6 2.54 24.35 21.14
C ILE A 6 3.39 24.27 19.86
N ARG A 7 3.68 25.42 19.23
CA ARG A 7 4.42 25.48 17.96
C ARG A 7 5.91 25.17 18.14
N SER A 8 6.54 25.51 19.27
CA SER A 8 7.91 25.06 19.56
C SER A 8 7.96 23.54 19.75
N ASN A 9 6.98 22.98 20.47
CA ASN A 9 6.92 21.54 20.73
C ASN A 9 6.70 20.72 19.45
N ALA A 10 5.85 21.19 18.52
CA ALA A 10 5.59 20.49 17.27
C ALA A 10 6.83 20.41 16.36
N PHE A 11 7.60 21.50 16.27
CA PHE A 11 8.84 21.51 15.48
C PHE A 11 9.90 20.58 16.09
N ASP A 12 10.01 20.55 17.41
CA ASP A 12 10.94 19.65 18.10
C ASP A 12 10.56 18.18 17.93
N ILE A 13 9.27 17.84 17.97
CA ILE A 13 8.76 16.50 17.69
C ILE A 13 9.09 16.10 16.25
N LEU A 14 8.84 16.98 15.26
CA LEU A 14 9.17 16.71 13.87
C LEU A 14 10.68 16.53 13.66
N LYS A 15 11.51 17.38 14.28
CA LYS A 15 12.97 17.27 14.21
C LYS A 15 13.46 15.95 14.81
N LYS A 16 12.89 15.53 15.95
CA LYS A 16 13.18 14.22 16.55
C LYS A 16 12.72 13.07 15.65
N ALA A 17 11.54 13.17 15.04
CA ALA A 17 11.03 12.15 14.13
C ALA A 17 11.91 12.01 12.87
N VAL A 18 12.38 13.12 12.29
CA VAL A 18 13.33 13.12 11.17
C VAL A 18 14.69 12.54 11.59
N SER A 19 15.17 12.87 12.79
CA SER A 19 16.39 12.27 13.34
C SER A 19 16.24 10.75 13.49
N ARG A 20 15.10 10.28 14.02
CA ARG A 20 14.76 8.85 14.11
C ARG A 20 14.67 8.19 12.75
N PHE A 21 14.04 8.83 11.77
CA PHE A 21 13.94 8.34 10.39
C PHE A 21 15.32 8.02 9.79
N ASN A 22 16.27 8.94 9.98
CA ASN A 22 17.64 8.76 9.51
C ASN A 22 18.39 7.69 10.30
N LYS A 23 18.32 7.73 11.64
CA LYS A 23 18.99 6.76 12.52
C LYS A 23 18.52 5.33 12.29
N SER A 24 17.22 5.13 12.07
CA SER A 24 16.62 3.83 11.80
C SER A 24 16.71 3.41 10.33
N ALA A 25 17.45 4.16 9.49
CA ALA A 25 17.67 3.88 8.07
C ALA A 25 16.37 3.59 7.30
N VAL A 26 15.32 4.39 7.53
CA VAL A 26 13.98 4.14 7.01
C VAL A 26 13.94 4.05 5.48
N SER A 27 14.76 4.84 4.77
CA SER A 27 14.85 4.75 3.31
C SER A 27 15.33 3.37 2.83
N GLN A 28 16.30 2.76 3.53
CA GLN A 28 16.79 1.41 3.22
C GLN A 28 15.72 0.36 3.53
N LYS A 29 15.04 0.49 4.67
CA LYS A 29 13.91 -0.38 5.04
C LYS A 29 12.75 -0.30 4.03
N ALA A 30 12.39 0.91 3.60
CA ALA A 30 11.40 1.12 2.57
C ALA A 30 11.79 0.44 1.24
N SER A 31 13.07 0.53 0.86
CA SER A 31 13.58 -0.16 -0.34
C SER A 31 13.48 -1.68 -0.22
N GLN A 32 13.78 -2.26 0.94
CA GLN A 32 13.62 -3.69 1.21
C GLN A 32 12.14 -4.13 1.11
N LEU A 33 11.23 -3.34 1.66
CA LEU A 33 9.79 -3.61 1.58
C LEU A 33 9.27 -3.47 0.15
N THR A 34 9.75 -2.50 -0.62
CA THR A 34 9.43 -2.37 -2.06
C THR A 34 9.84 -3.62 -2.83
N LEU A 35 11.07 -4.12 -2.63
CA LEU A 35 11.53 -5.34 -3.28
C LEU A 35 10.71 -6.56 -2.86
N ALA A 36 10.41 -6.71 -1.57
CA ALA A 36 9.57 -7.80 -1.07
C ALA A 36 8.14 -7.72 -1.63
N SER A 37 7.55 -6.53 -1.74
CA SER A 37 6.24 -6.30 -2.36
C SER A 37 6.25 -6.62 -3.86
N LEU A 38 7.32 -6.27 -4.58
CA LEU A 38 7.47 -6.60 -6.00
C LEU A 38 7.51 -8.12 -6.21
N LEU A 39 8.27 -8.84 -5.37
CA LEU A 39 8.32 -10.31 -5.41
C LEU A 39 6.96 -10.94 -5.03
N ALA A 40 6.25 -10.35 -4.07
CA ALA A 40 4.92 -10.80 -3.67
C ALA A 40 3.84 -10.53 -4.73
N ALA A 41 4.06 -9.60 -5.68
CA ALA A 41 3.11 -9.32 -6.76
C ALA A 41 2.91 -10.53 -7.68
N VAL A 42 3.97 -11.30 -7.95
CA VAL A 42 3.91 -12.48 -8.84
C VAL A 42 2.87 -13.51 -8.38
N PRO A 43 2.94 -14.06 -7.14
CA PRO A 43 1.94 -15.04 -6.69
C PRO A 43 0.52 -14.44 -6.54
N ILE A 44 0.39 -13.13 -6.25
CA ILE A 44 -0.91 -12.44 -6.25
C ILE A 44 -1.53 -12.51 -7.64
N ILE A 45 -0.77 -12.15 -8.67
CA ILE A 45 -1.21 -12.20 -10.06
C ILE A 45 -1.60 -13.64 -10.43
N THR A 46 -0.79 -14.64 -10.06
CA THR A 46 -1.11 -16.07 -10.27
C THR A 46 -2.48 -16.44 -9.71
N ILE A 47 -2.79 -16.01 -8.48
CA ILE A 47 -4.05 -16.35 -7.82
C ILE A 47 -5.22 -15.59 -8.43
N ILE A 48 -5.05 -14.32 -8.79
CA ILE A 48 -6.09 -13.54 -9.47
C ILE A 48 -6.48 -14.24 -10.77
N PHE A 49 -5.50 -14.54 -11.64
CA PHE A 49 -5.77 -15.26 -12.89
C PHE A 49 -6.35 -16.66 -12.63
N GLY A 50 -5.79 -17.41 -11.67
CA GLY A 50 -6.33 -18.72 -11.30
C GLY A 50 -7.79 -18.69 -10.85
N ILE A 51 -8.19 -17.70 -10.05
CA ILE A 51 -9.59 -17.53 -9.62
C ILE A 51 -10.48 -17.14 -10.81
N LEU A 52 -10.05 -16.20 -11.65
CA LEU A 52 -10.80 -15.76 -12.83
C LEU A 52 -11.06 -16.94 -13.77
N SER A 53 -10.03 -17.73 -14.09
CA SER A 53 -10.14 -18.87 -15.00
C SER A 53 -10.96 -20.03 -14.46
N LEU A 54 -11.07 -20.16 -13.12
CA LEU A 54 -11.88 -21.18 -12.45
C LEU A 54 -13.33 -20.72 -12.18
N THR A 55 -13.64 -19.44 -12.39
CA THR A 55 -14.96 -18.86 -12.08
C THR A 55 -15.65 -18.43 -13.37
N PRO A 56 -16.57 -19.25 -13.94
CA PRO A 56 -17.23 -18.95 -15.21
C PRO A 56 -17.94 -17.59 -15.23
N ALA A 57 -18.49 -17.16 -14.09
CA ALA A 57 -19.14 -15.88 -13.92
C ALA A 57 -18.20 -14.65 -14.09
N LEU A 58 -16.88 -14.85 -14.04
CA LEU A 58 -15.86 -13.80 -14.18
C LEU A 58 -15.10 -13.87 -15.52
N SER A 59 -15.52 -14.72 -16.45
CA SER A 59 -14.88 -14.89 -17.78
C SER A 59 -14.84 -13.59 -18.61
N SER A 60 -15.85 -12.74 -18.47
CA SER A 60 -15.89 -11.41 -19.10
C SER A 60 -14.83 -10.45 -18.54
N LEU A 61 -14.52 -10.55 -17.24
CA LEU A 61 -13.46 -9.76 -16.60
C LEU A 61 -12.08 -10.20 -17.04
N GLU A 62 -11.84 -11.51 -17.20
CA GLU A 62 -10.58 -12.04 -17.76
C GLU A 62 -10.32 -11.47 -19.15
N THR A 63 -11.34 -11.51 -20.03
CA THR A 63 -11.25 -10.98 -21.40
C THR A 63 -11.05 -9.45 -21.42
N THR A 64 -11.69 -8.74 -20.49
CA THR A 64 -11.52 -7.28 -20.35
C THR A 64 -10.11 -6.91 -19.88
N LEU A 65 -9.56 -7.67 -18.92
CA LEU A 65 -8.20 -7.45 -18.43
C LEU A 65 -7.14 -7.72 -19.50
N ILE A 66 -7.30 -8.81 -20.26
CA ILE A 66 -6.40 -9.13 -21.38
C ILE A 66 -6.45 -7.99 -22.41
N SER A 67 -7.63 -7.60 -22.89
CA SER A 67 -7.77 -6.51 -23.87
C SER A 67 -7.30 -5.14 -23.36
N PHE A 68 -7.40 -4.87 -22.05
CA PHE A 68 -6.80 -3.68 -21.44
C PHE A 68 -5.26 -3.73 -21.50
N ILE A 69 -4.65 -4.87 -21.18
CA ILE A 69 -3.19 -5.04 -21.28
C ILE A 69 -2.75 -4.90 -22.74
N GLU A 70 -3.48 -5.49 -23.69
CA GLU A 70 -3.21 -5.37 -25.13
C GLU A 70 -3.19 -3.94 -25.64
N SER A 71 -4.19 -3.15 -25.23
CA SER A 71 -4.35 -1.75 -25.66
C SER A 71 -3.36 -0.78 -25.00
N ASN A 72 -2.69 -1.19 -23.91
CA ASN A 72 -1.74 -0.37 -23.17
C ASN A 72 -0.28 -0.83 -23.32
N LEU A 73 -0.01 -1.93 -24.02
CA LEU A 73 1.34 -2.38 -24.36
C LEU A 73 1.87 -1.65 -25.60
N ALA A 74 3.20 -1.51 -25.69
CA ALA A 74 3.83 -0.90 -26.85
C ALA A 74 3.57 -1.73 -28.12
N PRO A 75 3.38 -1.09 -29.30
CA PRO A 75 3.18 -1.79 -30.56
C PRO A 75 4.27 -2.83 -30.81
N GLY A 76 3.89 -4.08 -31.08
CA GLY A 76 4.81 -5.21 -31.31
C GLY A 76 5.23 -6.00 -30.07
N SER A 77 4.91 -5.54 -28.86
CA SER A 77 5.17 -6.28 -27.60
C SER A 77 3.98 -7.11 -27.13
N SER A 78 2.79 -6.87 -27.71
CA SER A 78 1.52 -7.44 -27.27
C SER A 78 1.46 -8.95 -27.49
N ASN A 79 1.80 -9.45 -28.68
CA ASN A 79 1.62 -10.88 -29.00
C ASN A 79 2.41 -11.84 -28.09
N GLU A 80 3.66 -11.51 -27.72
CA GLU A 80 4.44 -12.36 -26.80
C GLU A 80 3.92 -12.29 -25.35
N VAL A 81 3.58 -11.09 -24.87
CA VAL A 81 3.05 -10.90 -23.51
C VAL A 81 1.67 -11.56 -23.37
N ILE A 82 0.80 -11.43 -24.37
CA ILE A 82 -0.52 -12.09 -24.39
C ILE A 82 -0.35 -13.61 -24.42
N SER A 83 0.53 -14.14 -25.29
CA SER A 83 0.82 -15.58 -25.36
C SER A 83 1.30 -16.11 -24.00
N TYR A 84 2.16 -15.35 -23.32
CA TYR A 84 2.61 -15.69 -21.97
C TYR A 84 1.47 -15.62 -20.94
N LEU A 85 0.63 -14.58 -20.98
CA LEU A 85 -0.52 -14.43 -20.07
C LEU A 85 -1.57 -15.53 -20.27
N LEU A 86 -1.87 -15.92 -21.51
CA LEU A 86 -2.79 -17.02 -21.84
C LEU A 86 -2.21 -18.37 -21.40
N SER A 87 -0.93 -18.62 -21.69
CA SER A 87 -0.23 -19.83 -21.24
C SER A 87 -0.17 -19.91 -19.72
N PHE A 88 0.04 -18.77 -19.06
CA PHE A 88 0.05 -18.64 -17.62
C PHE A 88 -1.34 -18.84 -17.01
N SER A 89 -2.39 -18.29 -17.61
CA SER A 89 -3.80 -18.50 -17.22
C SER A 89 -4.15 -20.00 -17.26
N ASP A 90 -3.76 -20.69 -18.34
CA ASP A 90 -4.04 -22.12 -18.49
C ASP A 90 -3.22 -22.97 -17.50
N GLN A 91 -1.98 -22.58 -17.21
CA GLN A 91 -1.15 -23.21 -16.17
C GLN A 91 -1.66 -22.89 -14.74
N ALA A 92 -2.22 -21.70 -14.52
CA ALA A 92 -2.71 -21.24 -13.22
C ALA A 92 -3.86 -22.11 -12.69
N LYS A 93 -4.66 -22.73 -13.59
CA LYS A 93 -5.72 -23.69 -13.24
C LYS A 93 -5.18 -24.90 -12.44
N ASN A 94 -3.95 -25.34 -12.72
CA ASN A 94 -3.29 -26.47 -12.04
C ASN A 94 -2.33 -26.04 -10.92
N LEU A 95 -1.91 -24.77 -10.91
CA LEU A 95 -0.94 -24.21 -9.95
C LEU A 95 -1.59 -23.53 -8.73
N SER A 96 -2.92 -23.47 -8.64
CA SER A 96 -3.61 -22.68 -7.60
C SER A 96 -3.13 -22.99 -6.17
N LEU A 97 -2.87 -24.26 -5.84
CA LEU A 97 -2.37 -24.65 -4.51
C LEU A 97 -0.91 -24.21 -4.29
N ALA A 98 -0.02 -24.42 -5.27
CA ALA A 98 1.38 -24.01 -5.17
C ALA A 98 1.52 -22.48 -5.14
N GLY A 99 0.73 -21.79 -5.96
CA GLY A 99 0.61 -20.33 -5.96
C GLY A 99 0.09 -19.80 -4.62
N PHE A 100 -0.92 -20.44 -4.03
CA PHE A 100 -1.43 -20.10 -2.71
C PHE A 100 -0.38 -20.27 -1.61
N VAL A 101 0.34 -21.40 -1.58
CA VAL A 101 1.43 -21.62 -0.62
C VAL A 101 2.54 -20.57 -0.80
N THR A 102 2.91 -20.28 -2.05
CA THR A 102 3.92 -19.26 -2.37
C THR A 102 3.46 -17.87 -1.95
N LEU A 103 2.19 -17.51 -2.17
CA LEU A 103 1.59 -16.27 -1.68
C LEU A 103 1.67 -16.20 -0.16
N LEU A 104 1.27 -17.26 0.53
CA LEU A 104 1.29 -17.31 1.99
C LEU A 104 2.72 -17.08 2.50
N VAL A 105 3.70 -17.79 1.95
CA VAL A 105 5.11 -17.65 2.34
C VAL A 105 5.63 -16.24 2.05
N THR A 106 5.39 -15.70 0.84
CA THR A 106 5.85 -14.36 0.47
C THR A 106 5.19 -13.26 1.30
N ALA A 107 3.89 -13.38 1.60
CA ALA A 107 3.18 -12.48 2.51
C ALA A 107 3.77 -12.55 3.93
N LEU A 108 4.06 -13.74 4.46
CA LEU A 108 4.71 -13.91 5.76
C LEU A 108 6.13 -13.31 5.80
N LEU A 109 6.90 -13.43 4.71
CA LEU A 109 8.23 -12.82 4.58
C LEU A 109 8.15 -11.28 4.54
N LEU A 110 7.17 -10.73 3.83
CA LEU A 110 6.91 -9.29 3.79
C LEU A 110 6.51 -8.78 5.17
N LEU A 111 5.58 -9.45 5.85
CA LEU A 111 5.17 -9.11 7.22
C LEU A 111 6.33 -9.19 8.20
N ASN A 112 7.20 -10.19 8.08
CA ASN A 112 8.38 -10.33 8.92
C ASN A 112 9.41 -9.22 8.67
N SER A 113 9.62 -8.84 7.41
CA SER A 113 10.48 -7.70 7.05
C SER A 113 9.92 -6.37 7.55
N PHE A 114 8.60 -6.22 7.46
CA PHE A 114 7.89 -5.05 7.97
C PHE A 114 7.96 -4.96 9.49
N GLU A 115 7.66 -6.04 10.22
CA GLU A 115 7.84 -6.12 11.67
C GLU A 115 9.29 -5.75 12.03
N ASN A 116 10.31 -6.45 11.51
CA ASN A 116 11.71 -6.10 11.81
C ASN A 116 12.05 -4.62 11.54
N SER A 117 11.39 -3.97 10.58
CA SER A 117 11.50 -2.53 10.35
C SER A 117 10.85 -1.69 11.45
N VAL A 118 9.62 -2.02 11.85
CA VAL A 118 8.90 -1.37 12.95
C VAL A 118 9.65 -1.53 14.27
N GLN A 119 10.04 -2.74 14.63
CA GLN A 119 10.75 -3.03 15.88
C GLN A 119 12.07 -2.25 15.97
N ALA A 120 12.81 -2.11 14.86
CA ALA A 120 14.01 -1.29 14.80
C ALA A 120 13.74 0.23 14.90
N ILE A 121 12.57 0.71 14.45
CA ILE A 121 12.16 2.12 14.62
C ILE A 121 11.78 2.42 16.07
N TRP A 122 11.17 1.45 16.75
CA TRP A 122 10.77 1.53 18.15
C TRP A 122 11.87 1.13 19.14
N ASP A 123 13.06 0.75 18.65
CA ASP A 123 14.19 0.26 19.46
C ASP A 123 13.85 -0.97 20.33
N ILE A 124 12.90 -1.80 19.86
CA ILE A 124 12.41 -2.98 20.57
C ILE A 124 13.27 -4.19 20.18
N HIS A 125 13.99 -4.73 21.16
CA HIS A 125 14.85 -5.91 20.99
C HIS A 125 14.17 -7.22 21.39
N GLN A 126 13.02 -7.15 22.07
CA GLN A 126 12.33 -8.34 22.55
C GLN A 126 11.53 -9.02 21.44
N LYS A 127 11.75 -10.32 21.28
CA LYS A 127 10.97 -11.14 20.34
C LYS A 127 9.53 -11.24 20.81
N ARG A 128 8.61 -11.05 19.87
CA ARG A 128 7.18 -11.25 20.07
C ARG A 128 6.89 -12.72 20.38
N SER A 129 5.95 -12.99 21.29
CA SER A 129 5.50 -14.36 21.53
C SER A 129 4.90 -14.94 20.25
N ILE A 130 5.03 -16.26 20.03
CA ILE A 130 4.51 -16.90 18.81
C ILE A 130 2.99 -16.67 18.68
N LYS A 131 2.27 -16.67 19.81
CA LYS A 131 0.82 -16.43 19.86
C LYS A 131 0.47 -15.02 19.39
N ASP A 132 1.14 -14.00 19.93
CA ASP A 132 0.86 -12.61 19.57
C ASP A 132 1.26 -12.31 18.13
N LYS A 133 2.37 -12.91 17.68
CA LYS A 133 2.81 -12.82 16.29
C LYS A 133 1.76 -13.40 15.34
N LEU A 134 1.23 -14.59 15.66
CA LEU A 134 0.18 -15.22 14.87
C LEU A 134 -1.08 -14.35 14.81
N LEU A 135 -1.55 -13.81 15.95
CA LEU A 135 -2.74 -12.97 16.01
C LEU A 135 -2.59 -11.70 15.17
N THR A 136 -1.46 -10.99 15.27
CA THR A 136 -1.24 -9.79 14.45
C THR A 136 -1.07 -10.12 12.98
N TYR A 137 -0.37 -11.20 12.64
CA TYR A 137 -0.19 -11.59 11.24
C TYR A 137 -1.52 -11.98 10.63
N TRP A 138 -2.37 -12.72 11.35
CA TRP A 138 -3.73 -13.04 10.93
C TRP A 138 -4.60 -11.79 10.75
N ALA A 139 -4.53 -10.84 11.67
CA ALA A 139 -5.27 -9.59 11.56
C ALA A 139 -4.85 -8.80 10.31
N ILE A 140 -3.54 -8.66 10.04
CA ILE A 140 -3.06 -7.95 8.86
C ILE A 140 -3.41 -8.70 7.57
N LEU A 141 -3.25 -10.03 7.55
CA LEU A 141 -3.49 -10.86 6.37
C LEU A 141 -4.98 -10.91 5.99
N THR A 142 -5.89 -10.69 6.94
CA THR A 142 -7.34 -10.65 6.68
C THR A 142 -7.84 -9.23 6.44
N LEU A 143 -7.57 -8.30 7.37
CA LEU A 143 -8.05 -6.93 7.27
C LEU A 143 -7.35 -6.16 6.15
N GLY A 144 -6.07 -6.42 5.88
CA GLY A 144 -5.30 -5.75 4.83
C GLY A 144 -5.95 -5.88 3.45
N PRO A 145 -6.17 -7.12 2.94
CA PRO A 145 -6.88 -7.33 1.67
C PRO A 145 -8.31 -6.79 1.65
N ILE A 146 -9.05 -6.89 2.75
CA ILE A 146 -10.42 -6.33 2.83
C ILE A 146 -10.41 -4.81 2.67
N LEU A 147 -9.49 -4.12 3.35
CA LEU A 147 -9.36 -2.67 3.26
C LEU A 147 -8.87 -2.22 1.88
N LEU A 148 -7.98 -3.00 1.27
CA LEU A 148 -7.52 -2.78 -0.10
C LEU A 148 -8.67 -2.97 -1.10
N ALA A 149 -9.48 -4.02 -0.94
CA ALA A 149 -10.66 -4.23 -1.78
C ALA A 149 -11.69 -3.10 -1.62
N ALA A 150 -11.89 -2.62 -0.39
CA ALA A 150 -12.77 -1.49 -0.10
C ALA A 150 -12.25 -0.17 -0.73
N SER A 151 -10.95 0.10 -0.65
CA SER A 151 -10.35 1.29 -1.26
C SER A 151 -10.46 1.28 -2.78
N LEU A 152 -10.16 0.12 -3.40
CA LEU A 152 -10.31 -0.07 -4.85
C LEU A 152 -11.77 0.04 -5.29
N SER A 153 -12.71 -0.49 -4.51
CA SER A 153 -14.15 -0.42 -4.83
C SER A 153 -14.67 1.02 -4.77
N LEU A 154 -14.28 1.79 -3.74
CA LEU A 154 -14.62 3.22 -3.68
C LEU A 154 -14.04 4.01 -4.85
N TYR A 155 -12.78 3.73 -5.20
CA TYR A 155 -12.13 4.39 -6.33
C TYR A 155 -12.77 4.00 -7.68
N GLY A 156 -13.09 2.72 -7.87
CA GLY A 156 -13.78 2.22 -9.06
C GLY A 156 -15.18 2.79 -9.22
N ALA A 157 -15.93 2.96 -8.13
CA ALA A 157 -17.24 3.60 -8.15
C ALA A 157 -17.15 5.07 -8.59
N LEU A 158 -16.16 5.82 -8.09
CA LEU A 158 -15.92 7.20 -8.51
C LEU A 158 -15.63 7.31 -10.01
N ILE A 159 -14.72 6.47 -10.53
CA ILE A 159 -14.41 6.45 -11.95
C ILE A 159 -15.66 6.10 -12.77
N SER A 160 -16.44 5.11 -12.32
CA SER A 160 -17.65 4.69 -13.02
C SER A 160 -18.67 5.83 -13.16
N PHE A 161 -18.85 6.64 -12.11
CA PHE A 161 -19.72 7.83 -12.18
C PHE A 161 -19.18 8.90 -13.13
N GLN A 162 -17.87 9.15 -13.10
CA GLN A 162 -17.22 10.11 -14.01
C GLN A 162 -17.37 9.69 -15.48
N LEU A 163 -17.17 8.41 -15.79
CA LEU A 163 -17.32 7.87 -17.15
C LEU A 163 -18.77 7.87 -17.62
N ALA A 164 -19.73 7.67 -16.72
CA ALA A 164 -21.15 7.74 -17.01
C ALA A 164 -21.67 9.18 -17.19
N GLY A 165 -20.83 10.20 -16.98
CA GLY A 165 -21.23 11.61 -17.02
C GLY A 165 -22.19 12.01 -15.90
N ILE A 166 -22.24 11.24 -14.80
CA ILE A 166 -23.12 11.51 -13.67
C ILE A 166 -22.44 12.57 -12.80
N GLU A 167 -22.99 13.78 -12.78
CA GLU A 167 -22.56 14.81 -11.84
C GLU A 167 -22.96 14.43 -10.41
N LEU A 168 -21.96 14.13 -9.59
CA LEU A 168 -22.15 13.87 -8.17
C LEU A 168 -22.54 15.17 -7.47
N SER A 169 -23.51 15.09 -6.56
CA SER A 169 -23.78 16.22 -5.67
C SER A 169 -22.52 16.55 -4.87
N HIS A 170 -22.31 17.82 -4.55
CA HIS A 170 -21.16 18.26 -3.74
C HIS A 170 -21.08 17.53 -2.38
N PHE A 171 -22.21 17.10 -1.82
CA PHE A 171 -22.23 16.28 -0.60
C PHE A 171 -21.68 14.87 -0.86
N THR A 172 -22.11 14.23 -1.95
CA THR A 172 -21.67 12.87 -2.31
C THR A 172 -20.18 12.83 -2.63
N ASP A 173 -19.67 13.82 -3.36
CA ASP A 173 -18.24 13.93 -3.67
C ASP A 173 -17.38 14.06 -2.40
N LYS A 174 -17.77 14.94 -1.47
CA LYS A 174 -17.11 15.05 -0.16
C LYS A 174 -17.19 13.78 0.68
N LEU A 175 -18.28 13.02 0.58
CA LEU A 175 -18.42 11.76 1.27
C LEU A 175 -17.44 10.71 0.74
N PHE A 176 -17.21 10.67 -0.58
CA PHE A 176 -16.18 9.82 -1.19
C PHE A 176 -14.77 10.22 -0.77
N ASP A 177 -14.47 11.53 -0.72
CA ASP A 177 -13.19 12.03 -0.24
C ASP A 177 -12.94 11.67 1.23
N PHE A 178 -13.96 11.83 2.06
CA PHE A 178 -13.93 11.39 3.45
C PHE A 178 -13.73 9.87 3.56
N GLY A 179 -14.42 9.07 2.73
CA GLY A 179 -14.28 7.62 2.69
C GLY A 179 -12.86 7.19 2.33
N LYS A 180 -12.27 7.80 1.29
CA LYS A 180 -10.86 7.57 0.89
C LYS A 180 -9.91 7.90 2.05
N PHE A 181 -10.10 9.05 2.71
CA PHE A 181 -9.31 9.46 3.86
C PHE A 181 -9.46 8.50 5.05
N ALA A 182 -10.68 8.08 5.35
CA ALA A 182 -10.99 7.16 6.45
C ALA A 182 -10.34 5.79 6.22
N ILE A 183 -10.39 5.24 5.01
CA ILE A 183 -9.76 3.94 4.71
C ILE A 183 -8.24 4.04 4.86
N TYR A 184 -7.57 5.04 4.28
CA TYR A 184 -6.12 5.18 4.44
C TYR A 184 -5.72 5.40 5.90
N THR A 185 -6.49 6.19 6.64
CA THR A 185 -6.27 6.39 8.07
C THR A 185 -6.39 5.07 8.83
N PHE A 186 -7.40 4.26 8.53
CA PHE A 186 -7.61 2.97 9.19
C PHE A 186 -6.54 1.93 8.82
N MET A 187 -6.11 1.88 7.55
CA MET A 187 -5.00 1.04 7.11
C MET A 187 -3.71 1.39 7.86
N LEU A 188 -3.35 2.67 7.91
CA LEU A 188 -2.16 3.12 8.63
C LEU A 188 -2.31 2.98 10.14
N LEU A 189 -3.53 3.12 10.70
CA LEU A 189 -3.79 2.88 12.13
C LEU A 189 -3.49 1.43 12.49
N LEU A 190 -3.95 0.48 11.67
CA LEU A 190 -3.69 -0.93 11.85
C LEU A 190 -2.18 -1.21 11.90
N LEU A 191 -1.41 -0.59 11.00
CA LEU A 191 0.05 -0.69 10.99
C LEU A 191 0.70 -0.02 12.21
N ASN A 192 0.27 1.19 12.57
CA ASN A 192 0.85 1.96 13.68
C ASN A 192 0.53 1.38 15.06
N TYR A 193 -0.61 0.70 15.21
CA TYR A 193 -1.09 0.16 16.48
C TYR A 193 -0.76 -1.32 16.68
N LEU A 194 -0.87 -2.16 15.64
CA LEU A 194 -0.67 -3.63 15.79
C LEU A 194 0.75 -4.10 15.54
N ALA A 195 1.53 -3.37 14.75
CA ALA A 195 2.87 -3.79 14.36
C ALA A 195 3.92 -3.64 15.47
N PRO A 196 3.94 -2.54 16.26
CA PRO A 196 4.88 -2.41 17.35
C PRO A 196 4.62 -3.48 18.43
N ASN A 197 5.68 -4.15 18.89
CA ASN A 197 5.60 -5.12 19.99
C ASN A 197 5.67 -4.39 21.34
N THR A 198 4.85 -3.36 21.50
CA THR A 198 4.74 -2.53 22.72
C THR A 198 3.32 -1.99 22.85
N ASN A 199 2.96 -1.54 24.05
CA ASN A 199 1.62 -1.02 24.32
C ASN A 199 1.49 0.41 23.78
N THR A 200 1.01 0.56 22.55
CA THR A 200 0.80 1.87 21.95
C THR A 200 -0.61 2.41 22.24
N SER A 201 -0.73 3.59 22.85
CA SER A 201 -1.96 4.39 22.80
C SER A 201 -2.57 4.50 21.39
N ILE A 202 -3.84 4.10 21.27
CA ILE A 202 -4.61 4.19 20.02
C ILE A 202 -4.84 5.64 19.57
N LYS A 203 -4.94 6.59 20.52
CA LYS A 203 -5.18 8.00 20.21
C LYS A 203 -4.00 8.63 19.46
N LEU A 204 -2.78 8.39 19.95
CA LEU A 204 -1.55 8.88 19.32
C LEU A 204 -1.33 8.21 17.96
N SER A 205 -1.58 6.89 17.88
CA SER A 205 -1.51 6.13 16.63
C SER A 205 -2.49 6.65 15.58
N LEU A 206 -3.71 7.03 15.99
CA LEU A 206 -4.71 7.62 15.11
C LEU A 206 -4.28 8.98 14.54
N ILE A 207 -3.70 9.85 15.36
CA ILE A 207 -3.20 11.16 14.91
C ILE A 207 -2.08 10.97 13.86
N CYS A 208 -1.12 10.08 14.14
CA CYS A 208 -0.03 9.80 13.21
C CYS A 208 -0.52 9.16 11.91
N SER A 209 -1.55 8.31 11.99
CA SER A 209 -2.15 7.64 10.84
C SER A 209 -2.97 8.59 9.98
N ALA A 210 -3.70 9.53 10.59
CA ALA A 210 -4.41 10.58 9.87
C ALA A 210 -3.45 11.51 9.12
N PHE A 211 -2.32 11.87 9.76
CA PHE A 211 -1.25 12.61 9.09
C PHE A 211 -0.66 11.83 7.91
N GLY A 212 -0.39 10.54 8.09
CA GLY A 212 0.08 9.65 7.03
C GLY A 212 -0.91 9.49 5.88
N ALA A 213 -2.21 9.41 6.18
CA ALA A 213 -3.26 9.29 5.18
C ALA A 213 -3.29 10.53 4.27
N SER A 214 -3.15 11.73 4.85
CA SER A 214 -3.00 12.97 4.06
C SER A 214 -1.79 12.92 3.13
N LEU A 215 -0.66 12.40 3.60
CA LEU A 215 0.55 12.25 2.76
C LEU A 215 0.36 11.20 1.65
N LEU A 216 -0.31 10.08 1.92
CA LEU A 216 -0.61 9.06 0.90
C LEU A 216 -1.57 9.60 -0.16
N ILE A 217 -2.61 10.35 0.25
CA ILE A 217 -3.52 10.99 -0.71
C ILE A 217 -2.76 12.00 -1.55
N LEU A 218 -1.91 12.83 -0.94
CA LEU A 218 -1.07 13.78 -1.68
C LEU A 218 -0.14 13.05 -2.67
N LEU A 219 0.52 11.97 -2.23
CA LEU A 219 1.36 11.14 -3.08
C LEU A 219 0.57 10.59 -4.28
N ASN A 220 -0.61 10.03 -4.03
CA ASN A 220 -1.48 9.50 -5.07
C ASN A 220 -1.92 10.58 -6.06
N THR A 221 -2.23 11.78 -5.59
CA THR A 221 -2.56 12.93 -6.47
C THR A 221 -1.37 13.34 -7.32
N ILE A 222 -0.17 13.42 -6.73
CA ILE A 222 1.07 13.72 -7.48
C ILE A 222 1.30 12.66 -8.56
N PHE A 223 1.19 11.38 -8.21
CA PHE A 223 1.40 10.28 -9.15
C PHE A 223 0.31 10.17 -10.21
N ALA A 224 -0.94 10.47 -9.90
CA ALA A 224 -2.02 10.50 -10.88
C ALA A 224 -1.77 11.59 -11.95
N ASN A 225 -1.40 12.79 -11.52
CA ASN A 225 -1.04 13.89 -12.44
C ASN A 225 0.21 13.56 -13.25
N PHE A 226 1.22 12.97 -12.60
CA PHE A 226 2.46 12.56 -13.25
C PHE A 226 2.23 11.45 -14.29
N ALA A 227 1.36 10.49 -13.99
CA ALA A 227 0.99 9.43 -14.93
C ALA A 227 0.29 9.97 -16.18
N GLN A 228 -0.61 10.95 -16.03
CA GLN A 228 -1.25 11.63 -17.17
C GLN A 228 -0.24 12.36 -18.05
N PHE A 229 0.74 13.03 -17.44
CA PHE A 229 1.83 13.66 -18.18
C PHE A 229 2.57 12.60 -19.02
N PHE A 230 3.03 11.50 -18.41
CA PHE A 230 3.78 10.44 -19.11
C PHE A 230 2.97 9.70 -20.18
N ALA A 231 1.67 9.48 -19.97
CA ALA A 231 0.80 8.88 -20.98
C ALA A 231 0.80 9.68 -22.30
N ASN A 232 0.92 11.01 -22.22
CA ASN A 232 1.01 11.88 -23.39
C ASN A 232 2.40 11.87 -24.07
N TYR A 233 3.45 11.36 -23.42
CA TYR A 233 4.82 11.25 -23.94
C TYR A 233 5.25 9.80 -24.27
N GLN A 234 4.29 8.88 -24.48
CA GLN A 234 4.54 7.47 -24.82
C GLN A 234 5.46 7.24 -26.04
N VAL A 235 5.74 8.28 -26.83
CA VAL A 235 6.50 8.25 -28.09
C VAL A 235 7.94 7.74 -27.94
N ILE A 236 8.58 7.89 -26.76
CA ILE A 236 10.02 7.56 -26.60
C ILE A 236 10.26 6.30 -25.76
N TYR A 237 9.47 6.08 -24.70
CA TYR A 237 9.74 5.01 -23.71
C TYR A 237 8.68 3.91 -23.63
N GLY A 238 7.52 4.04 -24.32
CA GLY A 238 6.47 3.02 -24.33
C GLY A 238 6.08 2.49 -22.94
N ALA A 239 5.68 1.21 -22.85
CA ALA A 239 5.29 0.54 -21.61
C ALA A 239 6.45 0.40 -20.57
N PHE A 240 7.71 0.61 -20.98
CA PHE A 240 8.87 0.47 -20.10
C PHE A 240 8.89 1.54 -18.98
N ALA A 241 8.34 2.73 -19.23
CA ALA A 241 8.26 3.78 -18.21
C ALA A 241 7.35 3.43 -17.03
N ALA A 242 6.38 2.52 -17.20
CA ALA A 242 5.43 2.18 -16.15
C ALA A 242 6.10 1.54 -14.93
N LEU A 243 7.10 0.67 -15.15
CA LEU A 243 7.75 -0.08 -14.07
C LEU A 243 8.58 0.81 -13.14
N PRO A 244 9.51 1.67 -13.61
CA PRO A 244 10.22 2.60 -12.75
C PRO A 244 9.28 3.55 -11.98
N ILE A 245 8.24 4.05 -12.63
CA ILE A 245 7.25 4.95 -12.00
C ILE A 245 6.53 4.22 -10.87
N PHE A 246 6.07 3.00 -11.12
CA PHE A 246 5.46 2.15 -10.11
C PHE A 246 6.41 1.89 -8.92
N LEU A 247 7.69 1.63 -9.18
CA LEU A 247 8.68 1.42 -8.13
C LEU A 247 8.89 2.66 -7.25
N VAL A 248 8.96 3.85 -7.85
CA VAL A 248 9.08 5.10 -7.07
C VAL A 248 7.83 5.35 -6.24
N TRP A 249 6.64 5.13 -6.80
CA TRP A 249 5.37 5.25 -6.08
C TRP A 249 5.30 4.29 -4.89
N LEU A 250 5.66 3.02 -5.12
CA LEU A 250 5.62 1.97 -4.11
C LEU A 250 6.62 2.25 -2.99
N GLN A 251 7.84 2.67 -3.34
CA GLN A 251 8.86 3.07 -2.38
C GLN A 251 8.44 4.30 -1.57
N ALA A 252 7.86 5.32 -2.20
CA ALA A 252 7.34 6.48 -1.50
C ALA A 252 6.19 6.11 -0.54
N SER A 253 5.32 5.19 -0.95
CA SER A 253 4.22 4.69 -0.12
C SER A 253 4.75 3.98 1.14
N TRP A 254 5.74 3.09 0.99
CA TRP A 254 6.40 2.45 2.13
C TRP A 254 7.16 3.44 3.01
N ALA A 255 7.83 4.43 2.42
CA ALA A 255 8.53 5.48 3.16
C ALA A 255 7.57 6.31 4.01
N ILE A 256 6.38 6.67 3.47
CA ILE A 256 5.34 7.37 4.23
C ILE A 256 4.82 6.49 5.37
N ALA A 257 4.52 5.20 5.09
CA ALA A 257 4.04 4.29 6.12
C ALA A 257 5.05 4.16 7.28
N LEU A 258 6.33 3.95 6.99
CA LEU A 258 7.38 3.89 8.01
C LEU A 258 7.63 5.24 8.70
N ALA A 259 7.51 6.37 7.97
CA ALA A 259 7.63 7.69 8.57
C ALA A 259 6.53 7.96 9.60
N THR A 260 5.30 7.47 9.37
CA THR A 260 4.21 7.58 10.35
C THR A 260 4.51 6.78 11.61
N ILE A 261 5.16 5.62 11.47
CA ILE A 261 5.62 4.80 12.60
C ILE A 261 6.73 5.51 13.38
N CYS A 262 7.68 6.18 12.70
CA CYS A 262 8.69 7.02 13.37
C CYS A 262 8.05 8.16 14.16
N LEU A 263 7.04 8.80 13.57
CA LEU A 263 6.30 9.87 14.23
C LEU A 263 5.55 9.34 15.45
N ASN A 264 4.88 8.19 15.33
CA ASN A 264 4.16 7.54 16.42
C ASN A 264 5.11 7.20 17.58
N ALA A 265 6.24 6.55 17.29
CA ALA A 265 7.25 6.21 18.30
C ALA A 265 7.80 7.46 19.02
N THR A 266 8.07 8.53 18.27
CA THR A 266 8.55 9.80 18.84
C THR A 266 7.50 10.47 19.73
N LEU A 267 6.23 10.40 19.33
CA LEU A 267 5.12 11.01 20.07
C LEU A 267 4.84 10.27 21.38
N HIS A 268 4.94 8.94 21.38
CA HIS A 268 4.84 8.12 22.59
C HIS A 268 5.97 8.39 23.57
N GLU A 269 7.22 8.41 23.13
CA GLU A 269 8.35 8.73 24.00
C GLU A 269 8.22 10.13 24.63
N TRP A 270 7.68 11.09 23.89
CA TRP A 270 7.42 12.42 24.42
C TRP A 270 6.29 12.42 25.46
N HIS A 271 5.22 11.66 25.23
CA HIS A 271 4.09 11.55 26.16
C HIS A 271 4.46 10.79 27.44
N GLU A 272 5.34 9.78 27.36
CA GLU A 272 5.84 9.04 28.53
C GLU A 272 6.87 9.84 29.35
N SER A 273 7.52 10.84 28.74
CA SER A 273 8.50 11.71 29.41
C SER A 273 7.89 12.87 30.22
N GLN A 274 6.56 13.02 30.22
CA GLN A 274 5.82 14.04 30.99
C GLN A 274 5.11 13.42 32.20
#